data_AF-A0A957EL89-F1
#
_entry.id   AF-A0A957EL89-F1
#
_cell.length_a   1.000
_cell.length_b   1.000
_cell.length_c   1.000
_cell.angle_alpha   90.00
_cell.angle_beta   90.00
_cell.angle_gamma   90.00
#
_symmetry.space_group_name_H-M   'P 1'
#
loop_
_entity.id
_entity.type
_entity.pdbx_description
1 polymer ?
#
loop_
_entity_poly.entity_id
_entity_poly.type
_entity_poly.pdbx_seq_one_letter_code
_entity_poly.pdbx_strand_id
1 'polypeptide(L)' 'DRVGLIVFNKNDANLVLPPTNSPQLAKKKLADIAVGGKTPLSAGLMLAFEVFRQESYTHPDVQQMMILLTDGAGNVSL' A
#
# COMPACT_ATOMS: atom_id res chain seq x y z
N ASP A 1 -2.26 9.13 14.16
CA ASP A 1 -1.65 8.16 13.23
C ASP A 1 -2.43 8.06 11.95
N ARG A 2 -1.73 8.01 10.82
CA ARG A 2 -2.31 7.88 9.48
C ARG A 2 -2.05 6.49 8.94
N VAL A 3 -3.06 5.86 8.36
CA VAL A 3 -2.94 4.53 7.77
C VAL A 3 -3.34 4.58 6.32
N GLY A 4 -2.49 4.04 5.44
CA GLY A 4 -2.78 3.79 4.04
C GLY A 4 -2.67 2.28 3.74
N LEU A 5 -3.16 1.87 2.58
CA LEU A 5 -3.12 0.46 2.18
C LEU A 5 -2.89 0.32 0.67
N ILE A 6 -1.88 -0.47 0.34
CA ILE A 6 -1.57 -0.90 -1.02
C ILE A 6 -1.82 -2.41 -1.12
N VAL A 7 -2.41 -2.84 -2.23
CA VAL A 7 -2.71 -4.25 -2.50
C VAL A 7 -2.11 -4.66 -3.83
N PHE A 8 -1.58 -5.88 -3.86
CA PHE A 8 -1.15 -6.58 -5.08
C PHE A 8 -2.34 -7.32 -5.70
N ASN A 9 -2.58 -7.17 -7.00
CA ASN A 9 -3.56 -7.98 -7.71
C ASN A 9 -3.09 -8.22 -9.15
N LYS A 10 -3.01 -9.50 -9.56
CA LYS A 10 -2.56 -9.91 -10.89
C LYS A 10 -1.24 -9.21 -11.23
N ASN A 11 -1.22 -8.30 -12.20
CA ASN A 11 0.00 -7.68 -12.70
C ASN A 11 0.29 -6.31 -12.08
N ASP A 12 -0.59 -5.78 -11.22
CA ASP A 12 -0.51 -4.39 -10.74
C ASP A 12 -0.54 -4.29 -9.22
N ALA A 13 -0.09 -3.13 -8.71
CA ALA A 13 -0.24 -2.72 -7.32
C ALA A 13 -1.11 -1.47 -7.24
N ASN A 14 -2.04 -1.44 -6.29
CA ASN A 14 -3.05 -0.39 -6.20
C ASN A 14 -3.14 0.22 -4.80
N LEU A 15 -3.24 1.54 -4.72
CA LEU A 15 -3.54 2.27 -3.49
C LEU A 15 -5.04 2.21 -3.22
N VAL A 16 -5.47 1.24 -2.42
CA VAL A 16 -6.90 1.02 -2.11
C VAL A 16 -7.40 1.92 -0.98
N LEU A 17 -6.48 2.44 -0.17
CA LEU A 17 -6.76 3.44 0.85
C LEU A 17 -5.61 4.46 0.91
N PRO A 18 -5.84 5.73 0.55
CA PRO A 18 -4.85 6.78 0.79
C PRO A 18 -4.65 6.99 2.30
N PRO A 19 -3.47 7.45 2.75
CA PRO A 19 -3.20 7.74 4.15
C PRO A 19 -4.30 8.58 4.80
N THR A 20 -4.95 8.03 5.83
CA THR A 20 -6.09 8.66 6.51
C THR A 20 -5.99 8.54 8.02
N ASN A 21 -6.54 9.53 8.73
CA ASN A 21 -6.71 9.52 10.18
C ASN A 21 -7.98 8.74 10.63
N SER A 22 -8.69 8.06 9.71
CA SER A 22 -9.89 7.27 10.02
C SER A 22 -9.67 5.76 9.85
N PRO A 23 -9.35 5.04 10.95
CA PRO A 23 -9.20 3.59 10.93
C PRO A 23 -10.46 2.83 10.50
N GLN A 24 -11.65 3.40 10.73
CA GLN A 24 -12.93 2.77 10.37
C GLN A 24 -13.10 2.68 8.86
N LEU A 25 -12.70 3.72 8.11
CA LEU A 25 -12.71 3.70 6.65
C LEU A 25 -11.72 2.66 6.12
N ALA A 26 -10.55 2.55 6.76
CA ALA A 26 -9.55 1.53 6.45
C ALA A 26 -10.09 0.12 6.62
N LYS A 27 -10.73 -0.16 7.76
CA LYS A 27 -11.31 -1.48 8.08
C LYS A 27 -12.39 -1.90 7.08
N LYS A 28 -13.26 -0.98 6.66
CA LYS A 28 -14.30 -1.28 5.66
C LYS A 28 -13.68 -1.62 4.30
N LYS A 29 -12.71 -0.82 3.85
CA LYS A 29 -12.01 -1.07 2.57
C LYS A 29 -11.21 -2.37 2.57
N LEU A 30 -10.66 -2.76 3.73
CA LEU A 30 -9.93 -4.01 3.91
C LEU A 30 -10.80 -5.26 3.69
N ALA A 31 -12.08 -5.21 4.06
CA ALA A 31 -12.98 -6.36 3.98
C ALA A 31 -13.29 -6.80 2.54
N ASP A 32 -13.24 -5.86 1.60
CA ASP A 32 -13.63 -6.08 0.20
C ASP A 32 -12.43 -6.33 -0.74
N ILE A 33 -11.23 -6.53 -0.18
CA ILE A 33 -10.03 -6.72 -0.99
C ILE A 33 -10.03 -8.10 -1.64
N ALA A 34 -10.02 -8.13 -2.97
CA ALA A 34 -9.77 -9.34 -3.72
C ALA A 34 -8.36 -9.87 -3.41
N VAL A 35 -8.29 -11.11 -2.92
CA VAL A 35 -7.03 -11.83 -2.66
C VAL A 35 -6.75 -12.84 -3.77
N GLY A 36 -5.48 -12.94 -4.17
CA GLY A 36 -4.99 -13.97 -5.09
C GLY A 36 -4.47 -13.43 -6.43
N GLY A 37 -3.69 -14.26 -7.13
CA GLY A 37 -3.03 -13.92 -8.38
C GLY A 37 -1.51 -13.95 -8.23
N LYS A 38 -0.82 -13.02 -8.91
CA LYS A 38 0.63 -12.84 -8.82
C LYS A 38 0.96 -11.77 -7.77
N THR A 39 2.26 -11.64 -7.46
CA THR A 39 2.81 -10.72 -6.48
C THR A 39 3.75 -9.72 -7.18
N PRO A 40 3.23 -8.65 -7.80
CA PRO A 40 4.00 -7.53 -8.35
C PRO A 40 4.63 -6.67 -7.25
N LEU A 41 5.58 -7.28 -6.52
CA LEU A 41 6.20 -6.69 -5.35
C LEU A 41 6.95 -5.39 -5.67
N SER A 42 7.71 -5.37 -6.78
CA SER A 42 8.45 -4.19 -7.23
C SER A 42 7.51 -3.00 -7.49
N ALA A 43 6.40 -3.23 -8.17
CA ALA A 43 5.40 -2.20 -8.44
C ALA A 43 4.77 -1.65 -7.14
N GLY A 44 4.43 -2.52 -6.19
CA GLY A 44 3.87 -2.05 -4.92
C GLY A 44 4.87 -1.33 -4.02
N LEU A 45 6.14 -1.73 -4.04
CA LEU A 45 7.20 -0.99 -3.35
C LEU A 45 7.45 0.39 -3.97
N MET A 46 7.43 0.49 -5.31
CA MET A 46 7.52 1.78 -6.01
C MET A 46 6.34 2.68 -5.65
N LEU A 47 5.12 2.16 -5.71
CA LEU A 47 3.92 2.91 -5.35
C LEU A 47 3.97 3.37 -3.88
N ALA A 48 4.44 2.52 -2.98
CA ALA A 48 4.57 2.87 -1.57
C ALA A 48 5.61 3.98 -1.36
N PHE A 49 6.73 3.95 -2.09
CA PHE A 49 7.72 5.03 -2.10
C PHE A 49 7.12 6.36 -2.59
N GLU A 50 6.33 6.34 -3.66
CA GLU A 50 5.65 7.55 -4.17
C GLU A 50 4.68 8.15 -3.15
N VAL A 51 3.89 7.30 -2.49
CA VAL A 51 2.96 7.71 -1.43
C VAL A 51 3.72 8.32 -0.24
N PHE A 52 4.81 7.68 0.20
CA PHE A 52 5.67 8.22 1.25
C PHE A 52 6.29 9.56 0.87
N ARG A 53 6.78 9.69 -0.36
CA ARG A 53 7.31 10.95 -0.84
C ARG A 53 6.25 12.06 -0.77
N GLN A 54 5.02 11.79 -1.23
CA GLN A 54 3.93 12.77 -1.15
C GLN A 54 3.54 13.12 0.30
N GLU A 55 3.44 12.13 1.18
CA GLU A 55 3.11 12.36 2.59
C GLU A 55 4.23 13.14 3.31
N SER A 56 5.50 12.97 2.94
CA SER A 56 6.62 13.71 3.55
C SER A 56 6.54 15.21 3.27
N TYR A 57 5.98 15.61 2.13
CA TYR A 57 5.75 17.01 1.80
C TYR A 57 4.54 17.59 2.53
N THR A 58 3.47 16.80 2.67
CA THR A 58 2.20 17.27 3.24
C THR A 58 2.19 17.18 4.77
N HIS A 59 2.94 16.23 5.33
CA HIS A 59 3.01 15.87 6.74
C HIS A 59 4.45 15.62 7.18
N PRO A 60 5.32 16.66 7.17
CA PRO A 60 6.76 16.51 7.41
C PRO A 60 7.11 16.01 8.82
N ASP A 61 6.24 16.23 9.81
CA ASP A 61 6.46 15.82 11.20
C ASP A 61 6.02 14.36 11.46
N VAL A 62 5.48 13.67 10.46
CA VAL A 62 4.99 12.29 10.60
C VAL A 62 6.09 11.30 10.21
N GLN A 63 6.50 10.46 11.15
CA GLN A 63 7.41 9.35 10.87
C GLN A 63 6.72 8.29 10.01
N GLN A 64 7.34 7.93 8.89
CA GLN A 64 6.79 6.98 7.92
C GLN A 64 7.27 5.56 8.24
N MET A 65 6.35 4.60 8.19
CA MET A 65 6.63 3.18 8.40
C MET A 65 5.81 2.35 7.42
N MET A 66 6.44 1.31 6.87
CA MET A 66 5.77 0.32 6.03
C MET A 66 5.73 -1.02 6.74
N ILE A 67 4.56 -1.66 6.72
CA ILE A 67 4.43 -3.07 7.07
C ILE A 67 4.17 -3.82 5.77
N LEU A 68 5.13 -4.65 5.36
CA LEU A 68 5.04 -5.44 4.14
C LEU A 68 4.56 -6.86 4.49
N LEU A 69 3.38 -7.23 4.00
CA LEU A 69 2.87 -8.59 4.06
C LEU A 69 2.98 -9.21 2.67
N THR A 70 3.86 -10.18 2.52
CA THR A 70 4.10 -10.89 1.26
C THR A 70 4.56 -12.31 1.54
N ASP A 71 4.29 -13.22 0.60
CA ASP A 71 4.85 -14.57 0.56
C ASP A 71 6.29 -14.60 0.01
N GLY A 72 6.84 -13.44 -0.39
CA GLY A 72 8.21 -13.29 -0.90
C GLY A 72 8.37 -13.66 -2.38
N ALA A 73 7.30 -14.10 -3.05
CA ALA A 73 7.35 -14.56 -4.44
C ALA A 73 7.21 -13.41 -5.45
N GLY A 74 8.18 -12.49 -5.50
CA GLY A 74 8.22 -11.41 -6.49
C GLY A 74 8.29 -11.94 -7.92
N ASN A 75 7.15 -12.08 -8.60
CA ASN A 75 7.01 -12.84 -9.85
C ASN A 75 6.49 -12.01 -11.04
N VAL A 76 6.53 -10.69 -10.90
CA VAL A 76 6.27 -9.72 -11.98
C VAL A 76 7.38 -8.68 -11.97
N SER A 77 8.02 -8.50 -13.12
CA SER A 77 9.06 -7.48 -13.33
C SER A 77 8.43 -6.11 -13.59
N LEU A 78 9.18 -5.04 -13.28
CA LEU A 78 8.79 -3.65 -13.55
C LEU A 78 8.82 -3.34 -15.05
#